data_AF-B9EME8-F1
#
_entry.id   AF-B9EME8-F1
#
_cell.length_a   1.000
_cell.length_b   1.000
_cell.length_c   1.000
_cell.angle_alpha   90.00
_cell.angle_beta   90.00
_cell.angle_gamma   90.00
#
_symmetry.space_group_name_H-M   'P 1'
#
loop_
_entity.id
_entity.type
_entity.pdbx_description
1 polymer ?
#
loop_
_entity_poly.entity_id
_entity_poly.type
_entity_poly.pdbx_seq_one_letter_code
_entity_poly.pdbx_strand_id
1 'polypeptide(L)'
;MAGVMESEEQARNRFQSELEFIQCLANPNYLNFLAQRGYLREKPFVNYLQYEHFRKELVNAQCAKFIDEQQLLHWQHYSRKRTRLQQALAEQQQQQLPHGNATAK
;
A
#
# COMPACT_ATOMS: atom_id res chain seq x y z
N MET A 1 12.35 29.51 29.11
CA MET A 1 11.58 28.55 28.29
C MET A 1 12.53 27.99 27.25
N ALA A 2 13.09 26.80 27.48
CA ALA A 2 14.02 26.16 26.57
C ALA A 2 13.22 25.40 25.48
N GLY A 3 13.15 25.96 24.28
CA GLY A 3 12.77 25.20 23.11
C GLY A 3 13.92 24.25 22.80
N VAL A 4 13.74 22.96 23.13
CA VAL A 4 14.68 21.91 22.71
C VAL A 4 14.70 21.94 21.18
N MET A 5 15.81 22.37 20.59
CA MET A 5 16.02 22.24 19.15
C MET A 5 15.95 20.76 18.84
N GLU A 6 14.96 20.35 18.06
CA GLU A 6 14.84 18.99 17.56
C GLU A 6 16.13 18.64 16.80
N SER A 7 16.76 17.53 17.17
CA SER A 7 17.97 17.05 16.47
C SER A 7 17.61 16.66 15.03
N GLU A 8 18.51 16.89 14.07
CA GLU A 8 18.29 16.48 12.67
C GLU A 8 17.96 14.99 12.55
N GLU A 9 18.51 14.16 13.43
CA GLU A 9 18.20 12.72 13.49
C GLU A 9 16.76 12.45 13.95
N GLN A 10 16.26 13.22 14.93
CA GLN A 10 14.86 13.11 15.38
C GLN A 10 13.91 13.55 14.28
N ALA A 11 14.22 14.64 13.57
CA ALA A 11 13.44 15.10 12.44
C ALA A 11 13.38 14.04 11.32
N ARG A 12 14.51 13.37 11.03
CA ARG A 12 14.58 12.26 10.08
C ARG A 12 13.75 11.05 10.53
N ASN A 13 13.86 10.64 11.79
CA ASN A 13 13.12 9.50 12.32
C ASN A 13 11.61 9.77 12.36
N ARG A 14 11.22 11.01 12.69
CA ARG A 14 9.83 11.46 12.58
C ARG A 14 9.38 11.32 11.13
N PHE A 15 10.07 11.97 10.19
CA PHE A 15 9.72 11.94 8.76
C PHE A 15 9.57 10.51 8.21
N GLN A 16 10.50 9.61 8.54
CA GLN A 16 10.41 8.20 8.17
C GLN A 16 9.14 7.54 8.73
N SER A 17 8.82 7.79 10.00
CA SER A 17 7.60 7.28 10.63
C SER A 17 6.33 7.87 9.99
N GLU A 18 6.33 9.17 9.64
CA GLU A 18 5.20 9.81 8.96
C GLU A 18 5.00 9.23 7.56
N LEU A 19 6.08 8.95 6.82
CA LEU A 19 6.02 8.30 5.51
C LEU A 19 5.44 6.89 5.58
N GLU A 20 5.92 6.06 6.51
CA GLU A 20 5.38 4.72 6.73
C GLU A 20 3.90 4.76 7.09
N PHE A 21 3.51 5.73 7.93
CA PHE A 21 2.11 5.95 8.27
C PHE A 21 1.26 6.34 7.05
N ILE A 22 1.72 7.26 6.19
CA ILE A 22 1.04 7.64 4.95
C ILE A 22 0.88 6.43 4.01
N GLN A 23 1.93 5.61 3.86
CA GLN A 23 1.86 4.38 3.07
C GLN A 23 0.82 3.40 3.63
N CYS A 24 0.72 3.28 4.97
CA CYS A 24 -0.34 2.49 5.59
C CYS A 24 -1.74 3.05 5.31
N LEU A 25 -1.92 4.38 5.25
CA LEU A 25 -3.21 5.00 4.89
C LEU A 25 -3.61 4.71 3.43
N ALA A 26 -2.66 4.43 2.53
CA ALA A 26 -2.96 3.99 1.17
C ALA A 26 -3.54 2.57 1.10
N ASN A 27 -3.41 1.78 2.17
CA ASN A 27 -3.95 0.41 2.24
C ASN A 27 -5.40 0.41 2.76
N PRO A 28 -6.40 0.04 1.94
CA PRO A 28 -7.81 0.06 2.35
C PRO A 28 -8.12 -0.91 3.50
N ASN A 29 -7.37 -2.00 3.66
CA ASN A 29 -7.56 -2.93 4.79
C ASN A 29 -7.11 -2.31 6.12
N TYR A 30 -6.04 -1.51 6.08
CA TYR A 30 -5.57 -0.78 7.25
C TYR A 30 -6.54 0.32 7.64
N LEU A 31 -7.09 1.05 6.66
CA LEU A 31 -8.17 2.01 6.90
C LEU A 31 -9.40 1.36 7.54
N ASN A 32 -9.81 0.18 7.07
CA ASN A 32 -10.90 -0.57 7.67
C ASN A 32 -10.60 -0.97 9.12
N PHE A 33 -9.39 -1.43 9.42
CA PHE A 33 -8.95 -1.72 10.79
C PHE A 33 -9.03 -0.47 11.67
N LEU A 34 -8.54 0.68 11.21
CA LEU A 34 -8.60 1.94 11.93
C LEU A 34 -10.05 2.39 12.18
N ALA A 35 -10.92 2.23 11.18
CA ALA A 35 -12.33 2.59 11.26
C ALA A 35 -13.08 1.73 12.29
N GLN A 36 -12.85 0.41 12.26
CA GLN A 36 -13.46 -0.55 13.19
C GLN A 36 -13.01 -0.29 14.64
N ARG A 37 -11.75 0.09 14.85
CA ARG A 37 -11.20 0.45 16.16
C ARG A 37 -11.64 1.83 16.65
N GLY A 38 -12.21 2.66 15.77
CA GLY A 38 -12.68 4.00 16.11
C GLY A 38 -11.61 5.10 16.05
N TYR A 39 -10.36 4.78 15.68
CA TYR A 39 -9.25 5.74 15.65
C TYR A 39 -9.52 6.94 14.72
N LEU A 40 -10.24 6.72 13.60
CA LEU A 40 -10.59 7.78 12.66
C LEU A 40 -11.51 8.87 13.27
N ARG A 41 -12.14 8.59 14.42
CA ARG A 41 -13.02 9.52 15.14
C ARG A 41 -12.32 10.20 16.32
N GLU A 42 -11.10 9.79 16.65
CA GLU A 42 -10.37 10.35 17.77
C GLU A 42 -9.76 11.71 17.40
N LYS A 43 -9.99 12.71 18.26
CA LYS A 43 -9.48 14.07 18.09
C LYS A 43 -7.96 14.14 17.85
N PRO A 44 -7.11 13.39 18.58
CA PRO A 44 -5.67 13.36 18.33
C PRO A 44 -5.32 12.92 16.90
N PHE A 45 -5.99 11.89 16.38
CA PHE A 45 -5.76 11.38 15.03
C PHE A 45 -6.17 12.41 13.97
N VAL A 46 -7.35 13.00 14.12
CA VAL A 46 -7.85 14.05 13.21
C VAL A 46 -6.97 15.30 13.24
N ASN A 47 -6.46 15.68 14.41
CA ASN A 47 -5.53 16.81 14.55
C ASN A 47 -4.18 16.51 13.89
N TYR A 48 -3.69 15.27 14.01
CA TYR A 48 -2.45 14.84 13.36
C TYR A 48 -2.55 14.97 11.84
N LEU A 49 -3.64 14.50 11.23
CA LEU A 49 -3.88 14.65 9.79
C LEU A 49 -4.03 16.12 9.34
N GLN A 50 -4.47 17.00 10.23
CA GLN A 50 -4.60 18.43 9.95
C GLN A 50 -3.32 19.23 10.21
N TYR A 51 -2.29 18.62 10.78
CA TYR A 51 -1.05 19.29 11.09
C TYR A 51 -0.38 19.84 9.83
N GLU A 52 0.04 21.10 9.87
CA GLU A 52 0.49 21.84 8.69
C GLU A 52 1.74 21.22 8.06
N HIS A 53 2.73 20.83 8.87
CA HIS A 53 3.94 20.16 8.38
C HIS A 53 3.61 18.82 7.72
N PHE A 54 2.76 18.02 8.36
CA PHE A 54 2.31 16.74 7.81
C PHE A 54 1.62 16.93 6.44
N ARG A 55 0.72 17.92 6.34
CA ARG A 55 0.06 18.24 5.06
C ARG A 55 1.04 18.72 4.00
N LYS A 56 2.00 19.58 4.36
CA LYS A 56 3.04 20.07 3.45
C LYS A 56 3.91 18.94 2.91
N GLU A 57 4.30 17.99 3.75
CA GLU A 57 5.04 16.80 3.31
C GLU A 57 4.20 15.87 2.44
N LEU A 58 2.89 15.74 2.73
CA LEU A 58 1.97 14.95 1.91
C LEU A 58 1.84 15.49 0.48
N VAL A 59 1.77 16.81 0.31
CA VAL A 59 1.74 17.46 -1.03
C VAL A 59 3.13 17.72 -1.61
N ASN A 60 4.21 17.39 -0.89
CA ASN A 60 5.56 17.48 -1.43
C ASN A 60 5.68 16.52 -2.62
N ALA A 61 5.92 17.07 -3.81
CA ALA A 61 5.93 16.32 -5.07
C ALA A 61 6.96 15.18 -5.08
N GLN A 62 8.06 15.30 -4.33
CA GLN A 62 9.04 14.22 -4.22
C GLN A 62 8.51 13.05 -3.38
N CYS A 63 7.82 13.35 -2.27
CA CYS A 63 7.18 12.34 -1.41
C CYS A 63 6.05 11.64 -2.15
N ALA A 64 5.16 12.39 -2.80
CA ALA A 64 4.06 11.84 -3.59
C ALA A 64 4.57 10.95 -4.73
N LYS A 65 5.59 11.40 -5.48
CA LYS A 65 6.21 10.62 -6.56
C LYS A 65 6.86 9.33 -6.05
N PHE A 66 7.55 9.37 -4.92
CA PHE A 66 8.16 8.18 -4.33
C PHE A 66 7.08 7.16 -3.92
N ILE A 67 6.01 7.61 -3.25
CA ILE A 67 4.88 6.75 -2.86
C ILE A 67 4.24 6.12 -4.10
N ASP A 68 3.98 6.92 -5.15
CA ASP A 68 3.43 6.44 -6.42
C ASP A 68 4.34 5.40 -7.09
N GLU A 69 5.65 5.63 -7.13
CA GLU A 69 6.63 4.70 -7.70
C GLU A 69 6.68 3.37 -6.94
N GLN A 70 6.70 3.41 -5.59
CA GLN A 70 6.66 2.19 -4.77
C GLN A 70 5.35 1.42 -4.99
N GLN A 71 4.21 2.12 -5.04
CA GLN A 71 2.92 1.51 -5.26
C GLN A 71 2.80 0.89 -6.66
N LEU A 72 3.33 1.56 -7.68
CA LEU A 72 3.39 1.06 -9.05
C LEU A 72 4.24 -0.20 -9.16
N LEU A 73 5.42 -0.24 -8.53
CA LEU A 73 6.31 -1.41 -8.53
C LEU A 73 5.63 -2.62 -7.87
N HIS A 74 4.98 -2.43 -6.72
CA HIS A 74 4.21 -3.48 -6.06
C HIS A 74 3.07 -4.00 -6.94
N TRP A 75 2.32 -3.09 -7.59
CA TRP A 75 1.24 -3.48 -8.48
C TRP A 75 1.75 -4.23 -9.71
N GLN A 76 2.85 -3.81 -10.32
CA GLN A 76 3.47 -4.51 -11.43
C GLN A 76 3.92 -5.92 -11.04
N HIS A 77 4.53 -6.07 -9.86
CA HIS A 77 4.94 -7.39 -9.37
C HIS A 77 3.72 -8.30 -9.14
N TYR A 78 2.73 -7.79 -8.42
CA TYR A 78 1.49 -8.52 -8.13
C TYR A 78 0.73 -8.91 -9.40
N SER A 79 0.57 -7.97 -10.34
CA SER A 79 -0.13 -8.19 -11.61
C SER A 79 0.54 -9.29 -12.44
N ARG A 80 1.88 -9.23 -12.59
CA ARG A 80 2.66 -10.27 -13.29
C ARG A 80 2.48 -11.65 -12.63
N LYS A 81 2.52 -11.72 -11.30
CA LYS A 81 2.32 -12.97 -10.56
C LYS A 81 0.92 -13.54 -10.79
N ARG A 82 -0.11 -12.69 -10.76
CA ARG A 82 -1.51 -13.07 -11.00
C ARG A 82 -1.71 -13.64 -12.41
N THR A 83 -1.18 -13.00 -13.44
CA THR A 83 -1.29 -13.49 -14.83
C THR A 83 -0.67 -14.88 -14.98
N ARG A 84 0.50 -15.11 -14.39
CA ARG A 84 1.17 -16.43 -14.42
C ARG A 84 0.34 -17.52 -13.74
N LEU A 85 -0.29 -17.22 -12.60
CA LEU A 85 -1.17 -18.16 -11.91
C LEU A 85 -2.41 -18.51 -12.74
N GLN A 86 -3.01 -17.52 -13.42
CA GLN A 86 -4.14 -17.76 -14.32
C GLN A 86 -3.76 -18.63 -15.52
N GLN A 87 -2.58 -18.43 -16.10
CA GLN A 87 -2.06 -19.30 -17.16
C GLN A 87 -1.84 -20.73 -16.67
N ALA A 88 -1.20 -20.93 -15.51
CA ALA A 88 -0.99 -22.27 -14.96
C ALA A 88 -2.31 -23.01 -14.67
N LEU A 89 -3.32 -22.29 -14.17
CA LEU A 89 -4.67 -22.84 -13.97
C LEU A 89 -5.35 -23.22 -15.30
N ALA A 90 -5.19 -22.40 -16.34
CA ALA A 90 -5.73 -22.69 -17.67
C ALA A 90 -5.04 -23.91 -18.32
N GLU A 91 -3.72 -24.01 -18.21
CA GLU A 91 -2.93 -25.15 -18.71
C GLU A 91 -3.33 -26.46 -18.01
N GLN A 92 -3.54 -26.44 -16.69
CA GLN A 92 -4.06 -27.61 -15.96
C GLN A 92 -5.46 -28.04 -16.41
N GLN A 93 -6.32 -27.08 -16.76
CA GLN A 93 -7.67 -27.37 -17.22
C GLN A 93 -7.66 -27.99 -18.64
N GLN A 94 -6.70 -27.59 -19.47
CA GLN A 94 -6.54 -28.10 -20.83
C GLN A 94 -5.96 -29.52 -20.87
N GLN A 95 -5.11 -29.89 -19.91
CA GLN A 95 -4.57 -31.26 -19.76
C GLN A 95 -5.59 -32.26 -19.20
N GLN A 96 -6.70 -31.80 -18.62
CA GLN A 96 -7.76 -32.65 -18.08
C GLN A 96 -8.88 -32.96 -19.10
N LEU A 97 -8.82 -32.45 -20.33
CA LEU A 97 -9.72 -32.86 -21.40
C LEU A 97 -9.44 -34.33 -21.76
N PRO A 98 -10.39 -35.26 -21.53
CA PRO A 98 -10.19 -36.64 -21.93
C PRO A 98 -10.11 -36.69 -23.46
N HIS A 99 -9.13 -37.43 -23.99
CA HIS A 99 -9.11 -37.84 -25.39
C HIS A 99 -10.44 -38.55 -25.69
N GLY A 100 -11.37 -37.82 -26.30
CA GLY A 100 -12.60 -38.38 -26.86
C GLY A 100 -12.20 -39.48 -27.83
N ASN A 101 -12.53 -40.71 -27.46
CA ASN A 101 -12.23 -41.90 -28.21
C ASN A 101 -12.89 -41.81 -29.60
N ALA A 102 -12.12 -41.45 -30.62
CA ALA A 102 -12.48 -41.65 -32.02
C ALA A 102 -12.35 -43.16 -32.33
N THR A 103 -13.22 -43.98 -31.75
CA THR A 103 -13.43 -45.34 -32.23
C THR A 103 -14.33 -45.25 -33.47
N ALA A 104 -13.70 -45.57 -34.59
CA ALA A 104 -14.27 -45.92 -35.87
C ALA A 104 -15.72 -46.43 -35.83
N LYS A 105 -16.57 -45.88 -36.68
CA LYS A 105 -17.51 -46.63 -37.52
C LYS A 105 -18.02 -45.78 -38.67
#